data_AF-A0AA97HMP1-F1
#
_entry.id   AF-A0AA97HMP1-F1
#
_cell.length_a   1.000
_cell.length_b   1.000
_cell.length_c   1.000
_cell.angle_alpha   90.00
_cell.angle_beta   90.00
_cell.angle_gamma   90.00
#
_symmetry.space_group_name_H-M   'P 1'
#
loop_
_entity.id
_entity.type
_entity.pdbx_description
1 polymer ?
#
loop_
_entity_poly.entity_id
_entity_poly.type
_entity_poly.pdbx_seq_one_letter_code
_entity_poly.pdbx_strand_id
1 'polypeptide(L)'
;MLIAPGSSIRADEGSPFYIGANTNIQDSVVIHGLEQGRVSGDDGQPYSVRVGNNTCITHLALIHGPAYVGNDCFIGFRSTVFNARVGHGFIVMKHVLIQDVEIPAGRYVPSGAVITTQQAADRLPEAKASDKAFSHHVVAVNQALLAGYRCANDVACLTRWQTSAHGHPEGNGGSSNGHRPTAGRLSAEAVAQVRQQLRLGHRVSLEYADPRRFKAGSWQSAPTLAATQEAEVLAQIEQFLAAHPGNYVRLLGIDPRAKQRQFEQVIQMPG
;
A
#
# COMPACT_ATOMS: atom_id res chain seq x y z
N MET A 1 13.57 3.78 8.08
CA MET A 1 13.02 2.42 7.93
C MET A 1 11.97 2.21 9.00
N LEU A 2 10.83 1.64 8.62
CA LEU A 2 9.76 1.23 9.54
C LEU A 2 9.83 -0.30 9.67
N ILE A 3 9.83 -0.81 10.89
CA ILE A 3 9.64 -2.24 11.18
C ILE A 3 8.42 -2.34 12.09
N ALA A 4 7.36 -2.96 11.60
CA ALA A 4 6.08 -3.02 12.27
C ALA A 4 6.00 -4.21 13.25
N PRO A 5 5.03 -4.19 14.19
CA PRO A 5 4.88 -5.23 15.20
C PRO A 5 4.78 -6.65 14.64
N GLY A 6 5.28 -7.62 15.40
CA GLY A 6 5.25 -9.04 15.04
C GLY A 6 6.24 -9.45 13.95
N SER A 7 6.96 -8.52 13.33
CA SER A 7 8.00 -8.85 12.36
C SER A 7 9.15 -9.62 13.01
N SER A 8 9.67 -10.64 12.31
CA SER A 8 10.83 -11.42 12.73
C SER A 8 11.91 -11.38 11.66
N ILE A 9 13.04 -10.73 11.96
CA ILE A 9 14.20 -10.62 11.07
C ILE A 9 15.36 -11.32 11.78
N ARG A 10 15.77 -12.48 11.27
CA ARG A 10 16.73 -13.35 11.95
C ARG A 10 17.82 -13.80 10.96
N ALA A 11 19.05 -13.33 11.20
CA ALA A 11 20.23 -13.56 10.37
C ALA A 11 21.27 -14.41 11.10
N ASP A 12 20.82 -15.50 11.73
CA ASP A 12 21.64 -16.41 12.54
C ASP A 12 22.13 -17.64 11.76
N GLU A 13 21.44 -18.01 10.67
CA GLU A 13 21.86 -19.06 9.74
C GLU A 13 22.49 -18.43 8.48
N GLY A 14 21.66 -17.85 7.60
CA GLY A 14 22.12 -17.04 6.48
C GLY A 14 22.45 -15.60 6.88
N SER A 15 23.65 -15.12 6.56
CA SER A 15 24.08 -13.74 6.83
C SER A 15 25.13 -13.25 5.80
N PRO A 16 25.28 -11.93 5.57
CA PRO A 16 24.53 -10.81 6.17
C PRO A 16 23.19 -10.56 5.48
N PHE A 17 22.32 -9.79 6.14
CA PHE A 17 21.15 -9.17 5.54
C PHE A 17 21.38 -7.67 5.33
N TYR A 18 20.81 -7.12 4.26
CA TYR A 18 20.77 -5.68 3.99
C TYR A 18 19.34 -5.24 3.72
N ILE A 19 18.91 -4.14 4.35
CA ILE A 19 17.62 -3.50 4.12
C ILE A 19 17.85 -2.01 3.85
N GLY A 20 17.48 -1.58 2.66
CA GLY A 20 17.73 -0.23 2.16
C GLY A 20 16.95 0.88 2.86
N ALA A 21 17.34 2.11 2.54
CA ALA A 21 16.69 3.32 3.05
C ALA A 21 15.23 3.40 2.58
N ASN A 22 14.38 4.05 3.37
CA ASN A 22 12.95 4.26 3.07
C ASN A 22 12.12 2.99 2.83
N THR A 23 12.67 1.82 3.13
CA THR A 23 11.96 0.54 3.09
C THR A 23 11.11 0.36 4.34
N ASN A 24 9.96 -0.29 4.18
CA ASN A 24 9.07 -0.66 5.27
C ASN A 24 8.89 -2.18 5.33
N ILE A 25 9.01 -2.71 6.54
CA ILE A 25 8.74 -4.10 6.90
C ILE A 25 7.47 -4.08 7.74
N GLN A 26 6.36 -4.53 7.17
CA GLN A 26 5.04 -4.43 7.79
C GLN A 26 4.73 -5.63 8.70
N ASP A 27 3.55 -5.61 9.33
CA ASP A 27 3.22 -6.50 10.44
C ASP A 27 3.43 -7.98 10.09
N SER A 28 4.08 -8.68 11.01
CA SER A 28 4.33 -10.12 10.91
C SER A 28 5.07 -10.57 9.65
N VAL A 29 5.89 -9.70 9.05
CA VAL A 29 6.84 -10.10 8.01
C VAL A 29 7.94 -10.97 8.63
N VAL A 30 8.32 -12.03 7.90
CA VAL A 30 9.46 -12.87 8.28
C VAL A 30 10.58 -12.71 7.27
N ILE A 31 11.78 -12.44 7.75
CA ILE A 31 13.01 -12.43 6.96
C ILE A 31 14.00 -13.40 7.59
N HIS A 32 14.38 -14.42 6.82
CA HIS A 32 15.33 -15.45 7.22
C HIS A 32 16.18 -15.85 6.01
N GLY A 33 17.17 -16.72 6.18
CA GLY A 33 18.00 -17.19 5.07
C GLY A 33 18.69 -18.50 5.40
N LEU A 34 18.91 -19.31 4.37
CA LEU A 34 19.67 -20.56 4.49
C LEU A 34 21.15 -20.26 4.78
N GLU A 35 21.82 -21.22 5.43
CA GLU A 35 23.25 -21.15 5.75
C GLU A 35 24.10 -20.86 4.49
N GLN A 36 23.78 -21.59 3.42
CA GLN A 36 24.47 -21.53 2.14
C GLN A 36 23.67 -20.76 1.09
N GLY A 37 24.38 -20.23 0.09
CA GLY A 37 23.80 -19.43 -0.98
C GLY A 37 23.79 -17.95 -0.65
N ARG A 38 24.24 -17.12 -1.60
CA ARG A 38 24.27 -15.66 -1.47
C ARG A 38 23.86 -15.03 -2.79
N VAL A 39 23.21 -13.89 -2.71
CA VAL A 39 22.99 -12.99 -3.85
C VAL A 39 24.06 -11.91 -3.85
N SER A 40 24.50 -11.48 -5.04
CA SER A 40 25.35 -10.30 -5.18
C SER A 40 24.54 -9.03 -5.01
N GLY A 41 24.95 -8.15 -4.10
CA GLY A 41 24.40 -6.82 -3.98
C GLY A 41 24.89 -5.87 -5.05
N ASP A 42 24.27 -4.68 -5.12
CA ASP A 42 24.66 -3.63 -6.08
C ASP A 42 26.04 -3.02 -5.77
N ASP A 43 26.52 -3.25 -4.55
CA ASP A 43 27.86 -2.95 -4.05
C ASP A 43 28.88 -4.07 -4.34
N GLY A 44 28.45 -5.13 -5.05
CA GLY A 44 29.26 -6.31 -5.34
C GLY A 44 29.47 -7.25 -4.15
N GLN A 45 28.89 -6.96 -2.98
CA GLN A 45 29.06 -7.77 -1.78
C GLN A 45 28.04 -8.92 -1.72
N PRO A 46 28.38 -10.08 -1.14
CA PRO A 46 27.44 -11.18 -0.98
C PRO A 46 26.47 -10.97 0.19
N TYR A 47 25.19 -11.23 -0.03
CA TYR A 47 24.13 -11.17 0.98
C TYR A 47 23.30 -12.44 1.00
N SER A 48 22.85 -12.89 2.18
CA SER A 48 21.82 -13.93 2.24
C SER A 48 20.46 -13.34 1.88
N VAL A 49 20.15 -12.13 2.37
CA VAL A 49 18.98 -11.35 1.93
C VAL A 49 19.41 -9.92 1.65
N ARG A 50 19.08 -9.40 0.48
CA ARG A 50 19.22 -7.98 0.14
C ARG A 50 17.88 -7.41 -0.27
N VAL A 51 17.41 -6.40 0.45
CA VAL A 51 16.24 -5.60 0.11
C VAL A 51 16.70 -4.18 -0.20
N GLY A 52 16.33 -3.67 -1.38
CA GLY A 52 16.69 -2.35 -1.88
C GLY A 52 16.00 -1.20 -1.13
N ASN A 53 16.18 0.00 -1.67
CA ASN A 53 15.61 1.24 -1.15
C ASN A 53 14.15 1.42 -1.61
N ASN A 54 13.37 2.20 -0.86
CA ASN A 54 11.98 2.55 -1.18
C ASN A 54 11.07 1.34 -1.43
N THR A 55 11.37 0.20 -0.80
CA THR A 55 10.64 -1.05 -1.03
C THR A 55 9.62 -1.29 0.07
N CYS A 56 8.47 -1.85 -0.29
CA CYS A 56 7.42 -2.26 0.64
C CYS A 56 7.43 -3.78 0.79
N ILE A 57 7.77 -4.29 1.98
CA ILE A 57 7.53 -5.69 2.34
C ILE A 57 6.29 -5.72 3.22
N THR A 58 5.16 -6.12 2.63
CA THR A 58 3.85 -5.91 3.24
C THR A 58 3.41 -7.05 4.16
N HIS A 59 2.31 -6.87 4.87
CA HIS A 59 1.86 -7.75 5.96
C HIS A 59 1.96 -9.25 5.62
N LEU A 60 2.52 -10.03 6.55
CA LEU A 60 2.66 -11.49 6.45
C LEU A 60 3.53 -11.99 5.30
N ALA A 61 4.27 -11.13 4.58
CA ALA A 61 5.19 -11.58 3.55
C ALA A 61 6.39 -12.34 4.14
N LEU A 62 6.94 -13.28 3.37
CA LEU A 62 8.13 -14.05 3.70
C LEU A 62 9.23 -13.75 2.67
N ILE A 63 10.37 -13.25 3.14
CA ILE A 63 11.59 -13.14 2.34
C ILE A 63 12.61 -14.13 2.88
N HIS A 64 12.96 -15.14 2.08
CA HIS A 64 13.87 -16.19 2.50
C HIS A 64 15.11 -16.27 1.60
N GLY A 65 16.29 -16.09 2.20
CA GLY A 65 17.58 -16.13 1.52
C GLY A 65 17.92 -17.49 0.90
N PRO A 66 18.69 -17.55 -0.21
CA PRO A 66 19.32 -16.40 -0.89
C PRO A 66 18.31 -15.57 -1.72
N ALA A 67 18.13 -14.30 -1.38
CA ALA A 67 17.09 -13.47 -1.99
C ALA A 67 17.56 -12.05 -2.25
N TYR A 68 17.30 -11.56 -3.47
CA TYR A 68 17.51 -10.17 -3.85
C TYR A 68 16.15 -9.55 -4.19
N VAL A 69 15.80 -8.46 -3.52
CA VAL A 69 14.66 -7.61 -3.83
C VAL A 69 15.18 -6.23 -4.18
N GLY A 70 14.94 -5.78 -5.42
CA GLY A 70 15.40 -4.49 -5.90
C GLY A 70 14.78 -3.28 -5.19
N ASN A 71 15.24 -2.11 -5.61
CA ASN A 71 14.65 -0.82 -5.25
C ASN A 71 13.22 -0.65 -5.80
N ASP A 72 12.42 0.16 -5.11
CA ASP A 72 11.08 0.59 -5.53
C ASP A 72 10.11 -0.59 -5.75
N CYS A 73 10.34 -1.70 -5.06
CA CYS A 73 9.54 -2.91 -5.17
C CYS A 73 8.33 -2.89 -4.22
N PHE A 74 7.27 -3.57 -4.62
CA PHE A 74 6.11 -3.84 -3.76
C PHE A 74 5.90 -5.34 -3.62
N ILE A 75 6.16 -5.88 -2.43
CA ILE A 75 5.92 -7.28 -2.09
C ILE A 75 4.60 -7.38 -1.34
N GLY A 76 3.51 -7.70 -2.06
CA GLY A 76 2.15 -7.72 -1.55
C GLY A 76 1.84 -8.81 -0.52
N PHE A 77 0.64 -8.74 0.06
CA PHE A 77 0.30 -9.43 1.31
C PHE A 77 0.48 -10.94 1.22
N ARG A 78 1.11 -11.52 2.23
CA ARG A 78 1.33 -12.98 2.33
C ARG A 78 2.00 -13.58 1.09
N SER A 79 2.83 -12.81 0.40
CA SER A 79 3.65 -13.30 -0.71
C SER A 79 5.01 -13.79 -0.20
N THR A 80 5.57 -14.78 -0.87
CA THR A 80 6.85 -15.40 -0.55
C THR A 80 7.84 -15.17 -1.67
N VAL A 81 9.05 -14.71 -1.32
CA VAL A 81 10.21 -14.66 -2.21
C VAL A 81 11.30 -15.55 -1.59
N PHE A 82 11.64 -16.64 -2.25
CA PHE A 82 12.62 -17.61 -1.75
C PHE A 82 13.58 -18.07 -2.86
N ASN A 83 14.89 -18.08 -2.60
CA ASN A 83 15.90 -18.47 -3.59
C ASN A 83 15.71 -17.76 -4.94
N ALA A 84 15.49 -16.44 -4.90
CA ALA A 84 15.03 -15.69 -6.06
C ALA A 84 15.60 -14.26 -6.10
N ARG A 85 15.71 -13.71 -7.31
CA ARG A 85 16.05 -12.31 -7.55
C ARG A 85 14.86 -11.63 -8.22
N VAL A 86 14.37 -10.53 -7.64
CA VAL A 86 13.39 -9.67 -8.29
C VAL A 86 13.99 -8.29 -8.56
N GLY A 87 13.94 -7.86 -9.82
CA GLY A 87 14.52 -6.59 -10.27
C GLY A 87 13.81 -5.36 -9.70
N HIS A 88 14.39 -4.18 -9.97
CA HIS A 88 13.84 -2.90 -9.52
C HIS A 88 12.41 -2.65 -10.02
N GLY A 89 11.58 -1.96 -9.24
CA GLY A 89 10.22 -1.62 -9.62
C GLY A 89 9.30 -2.84 -9.80
N PHE A 90 9.68 -3.99 -9.25
CA PHE A 90 8.89 -5.20 -9.29
C PHE A 90 7.67 -5.08 -8.38
N ILE A 91 6.49 -5.41 -8.90
CA ILE A 91 5.23 -5.30 -8.18
C ILE A 91 4.54 -6.66 -8.15
N VAL A 92 4.39 -7.21 -6.96
CA VAL A 92 3.62 -8.43 -6.75
C VAL A 92 2.43 -8.16 -5.85
N MET A 93 1.28 -8.72 -6.23
CA MET A 93 0.06 -8.58 -5.44
C MET A 93 0.05 -9.59 -4.29
N LYS A 94 -1.11 -10.16 -3.97
CA LYS A 94 -1.34 -10.90 -2.71
C LYS A 94 -1.19 -12.41 -2.95
N HIS A 95 -0.71 -13.15 -1.96
CA HIS A 95 -0.65 -14.62 -1.98
C HIS A 95 0.17 -15.19 -3.15
N VAL A 96 1.31 -14.58 -3.49
CA VAL A 96 2.16 -15.05 -4.59
C VAL A 96 3.35 -15.82 -4.04
N LEU A 97 3.73 -16.91 -4.71
CA LEU A 97 5.00 -17.59 -4.49
C LEU A 97 5.97 -17.28 -5.64
N ILE A 98 7.16 -16.79 -5.31
CA ILE A 98 8.27 -16.59 -6.22
C ILE A 98 9.43 -17.43 -5.70
N GLN A 99 9.84 -18.42 -6.47
CA GLN A 99 10.87 -19.36 -6.04
C GLN A 99 11.76 -19.81 -7.19
N ASP A 100 13.07 -19.92 -6.95
CA ASP A 100 14.03 -20.51 -7.90
C ASP A 100 14.07 -19.80 -9.26
N VAL A 101 13.85 -18.48 -9.28
CA VAL A 101 13.77 -17.67 -10.51
C VAL A 101 14.42 -16.29 -10.36
N GLU A 102 14.80 -15.71 -11.49
CA GLU A 102 15.17 -14.31 -11.62
C GLU A 102 14.09 -13.56 -12.42
N ILE A 103 13.46 -12.56 -11.81
CA ILE A 103 12.45 -11.73 -12.45
C ILE A 103 13.08 -10.40 -12.87
N PRO A 104 12.95 -10.00 -14.16
CA PRO A 104 13.43 -8.71 -14.64
C PRO A 104 12.79 -7.52 -13.90
N ALA A 105 13.43 -6.36 -14.04
CA ALA A 105 12.89 -5.10 -13.50
C ALA A 105 11.51 -4.75 -14.09
N GLY A 106 10.69 -4.07 -13.31
CA GLY A 106 9.42 -3.48 -13.75
C GLY A 106 8.31 -4.49 -14.05
N ARG A 107 8.46 -5.76 -13.67
CA ARG A 107 7.43 -6.78 -13.89
C ARG A 107 6.33 -6.75 -12.84
N TYR A 108 5.16 -7.22 -13.25
CA TYR A 108 3.97 -7.33 -12.41
C TYR A 108 3.53 -8.78 -12.27
N VAL A 109 3.14 -9.18 -11.05
CA VAL A 109 2.61 -10.52 -10.77
C VAL A 109 1.23 -10.42 -10.10
N PRO A 110 0.17 -11.00 -10.71
CA PRO A 110 -1.17 -10.96 -10.16
C PRO A 110 -1.30 -11.84 -8.90
N SER A 111 -2.33 -11.59 -8.10
CA SER A 111 -2.57 -12.32 -6.86
C SER A 111 -2.75 -13.83 -7.10
N GLY A 112 -2.20 -14.66 -6.21
CA GLY A 112 -2.34 -16.12 -6.26
C GLY A 112 -1.39 -16.83 -7.24
N ALA A 113 -0.57 -16.09 -7.99
CA ALA A 113 0.37 -16.70 -8.92
C ALA A 113 1.49 -17.49 -8.21
N VAL A 114 1.98 -18.53 -8.88
CA VAL A 114 3.14 -19.32 -8.45
C VAL A 114 4.16 -19.30 -9.57
N ILE A 115 5.29 -18.64 -9.34
CA ILE A 115 6.36 -18.44 -10.31
C ILE A 115 7.57 -19.24 -9.84
N THR A 116 7.70 -20.46 -10.37
CA THR A 116 8.75 -21.45 -9.99
C THR A 116 9.59 -21.91 -11.17
N THR A 117 9.38 -21.33 -12.35
CA THR A 117 10.17 -21.63 -13.56
C THR A 117 10.59 -20.34 -14.23
N GLN A 118 11.82 -20.32 -14.76
CA GLN A 118 12.34 -19.13 -15.43
C GLN A 118 11.49 -18.74 -16.64
N GLN A 119 10.97 -19.72 -17.38
CA GLN A 119 10.04 -19.47 -18.50
C GLN A 119 8.78 -18.71 -18.07
N ALA A 120 8.23 -18.98 -16.88
CA ALA A 120 7.09 -18.24 -16.34
C ALA A 120 7.50 -16.82 -15.93
N ALA A 121 8.67 -16.67 -15.29
CA ALA A 121 9.22 -15.37 -14.90
C ALA A 121 9.46 -14.45 -16.12
N ASP A 122 10.01 -15.00 -17.20
CA ASP A 122 10.33 -14.26 -18.42
C ASP A 122 9.08 -13.71 -19.13
N ARG A 123 7.94 -14.40 -18.98
CA ARG A 123 6.64 -14.06 -19.59
C ARG A 123 5.78 -13.12 -18.76
N LEU A 124 6.24 -12.69 -17.59
CA LEU A 124 5.48 -11.78 -16.74
C LEU A 124 5.22 -10.44 -17.47
N PRO A 125 4.00 -9.87 -17.34
CA PRO A 125 3.70 -8.56 -17.92
C PRO A 125 4.48 -7.45 -17.21
N GLU A 126 4.62 -6.31 -17.87
CA GLU A 126 5.13 -5.09 -17.25
C GLU A 126 4.10 -4.47 -16.30
N ALA A 127 4.59 -3.84 -15.23
CA ALA A 127 3.79 -3.06 -14.31
C ALA A 127 3.28 -1.77 -14.97
N LYS A 128 1.97 -1.54 -14.85
CA LYS A 128 1.31 -0.35 -15.39
C LYS A 128 1.61 0.87 -14.52
N ALA A 129 1.36 2.06 -15.06
CA ALA A 129 1.50 3.31 -14.32
C ALA A 129 0.63 3.34 -13.04
N SER A 130 -0.58 2.75 -13.10
CA SER A 130 -1.47 2.61 -11.94
C SER A 130 -0.84 1.78 -10.81
N ASP A 131 -0.13 0.72 -11.17
CA ASP A 131 0.48 -0.20 -10.20
C ASP A 131 1.65 0.50 -9.49
N LYS A 132 2.46 1.22 -10.25
CA LYS A 132 3.57 2.04 -9.72
C LYS A 132 3.07 3.16 -8.80
N ALA A 133 1.99 3.85 -9.19
CA ALA A 133 1.38 4.90 -8.38
C ALA A 133 0.87 4.35 -7.03
N PHE A 134 0.23 3.17 -7.06
CA PHE A 134 -0.19 2.48 -5.84
C PHE A 134 0.99 2.14 -4.92
N SER A 135 2.07 1.57 -5.47
CA SER A 135 3.30 1.25 -4.70
C SER A 135 3.88 2.49 -4.01
N HIS A 136 4.07 3.58 -4.77
CA HIS A 136 4.61 4.83 -4.23
C HIS A 136 3.73 5.45 -3.14
N HIS A 137 2.41 5.37 -3.29
CA HIS A 137 1.47 5.84 -2.27
C HIS A 137 1.66 5.08 -0.95
N VAL A 138 1.80 3.75 -0.99
CA VAL A 138 2.01 2.93 0.22
C VAL A 138 3.35 3.27 0.89
N VAL A 139 4.41 3.51 0.12
CA VAL A 139 5.70 3.99 0.67
C VAL A 139 5.51 5.32 1.40
N ALA A 140 4.84 6.29 0.76
CA ALA A 140 4.63 7.63 1.32
C ALA A 140 3.81 7.60 2.62
N VAL A 141 2.75 6.79 2.67
CA VAL A 141 1.94 6.61 3.89
C VAL A 141 2.79 6.04 5.03
N ASN A 142 3.61 5.03 4.76
CA ASN A 142 4.47 4.43 5.79
C ASN A 142 5.59 5.39 6.27
N GLN A 143 6.08 6.28 5.41
CA GLN A 143 6.98 7.35 5.82
C GLN A 143 6.30 8.34 6.78
N ALA A 144 5.06 8.73 6.49
CA ALA A 144 4.26 9.58 7.37
C ALA A 144 3.97 8.91 8.72
N LEU A 145 3.66 7.60 8.72
CA LEU A 145 3.48 6.81 9.95
C LEU A 145 4.77 6.78 10.77
N LEU A 146 5.93 6.53 10.14
CA LEU A 146 7.22 6.55 10.82
C LEU A 146 7.51 7.92 11.46
N ALA A 147 7.18 9.02 10.78
CA ALA A 147 7.31 10.37 11.34
C ALA A 147 6.39 10.56 12.56
N GLY A 148 5.15 10.07 12.49
CA GLY A 148 4.22 10.07 13.61
C GLY A 148 4.72 9.28 14.83
N TYR A 149 5.20 8.05 14.62
CA TYR A 149 5.78 7.22 15.70
C TYR A 149 7.02 7.86 16.34
N ARG A 150 7.87 8.51 15.54
CA ARG A 150 9.03 9.25 16.07
C ARG A 150 8.58 10.44 16.90
N CYS A 151 7.59 11.19 16.42
CA CYS A 151 7.04 12.32 17.12
C CYS A 151 6.41 11.92 18.47
N ALA A 152 5.70 10.79 18.52
CA ALA A 152 5.09 10.28 19.74
C ALA A 152 6.11 10.00 20.87
N ASN A 153 7.38 9.78 20.52
CA ASN A 153 8.47 9.59 21.46
C ASN A 153 9.30 10.87 21.71
N ASP A 154 8.90 12.01 21.15
CA ASP A 154 9.56 13.31 21.29
C ASP A 154 8.57 14.34 21.85
N VAL A 155 8.76 14.71 23.13
CA VAL A 155 7.92 15.69 23.83
C VAL A 155 7.90 17.04 23.10
N ALA A 156 9.03 17.51 22.57
CA ALA A 156 9.09 18.78 21.86
C ALA A 156 8.39 18.73 20.50
N CYS A 157 8.33 17.55 19.88
CA CYS A 157 7.49 17.32 18.72
C CYS A 157 6.01 17.33 19.13
N LEU A 158 5.61 16.51 20.12
CA LEU A 158 4.23 16.44 20.62
C LEU A 158 3.67 17.81 21.01
N THR A 159 4.43 18.62 21.75
CA THR A 159 4.03 19.96 22.15
C THR A 159 3.79 20.86 20.93
N ARG A 160 4.62 20.79 19.88
CA ARG A 160 4.41 21.54 18.62
C ARG A 160 3.15 21.11 17.88
N TRP A 161 2.81 19.81 17.89
CA TRP A 161 1.56 19.33 17.30
C TRP A 161 0.34 19.75 18.13
N GLN A 162 0.45 19.77 19.46
CA GLN A 162 -0.61 20.23 20.37
C GLN A 162 -0.84 21.73 20.28
N THR A 163 0.21 22.55 20.22
CA THR A 163 0.09 24.01 20.05
C THR A 163 -0.46 24.38 18.67
N SER A 164 -0.10 23.62 17.63
CA SER A 164 -0.66 23.80 16.28
C SER A 164 -2.14 23.41 16.18
N ALA A 165 -2.67 22.62 17.12
CA ALA A 165 -4.07 22.24 17.17
C ALA A 165 -4.96 23.24 17.96
N HIS A 166 -4.37 24.20 18.68
CA HIS A 166 -5.08 25.13 19.57
C HIS A 166 -4.79 26.62 19.34
N GLY A 167 -3.99 26.98 18.34
CA GLY A 167 -3.80 28.37 17.94
C GLY A 167 -4.56 28.67 16.64
N HIS A 168 -5.49 29.62 16.69
CA HIS A 168 -5.76 30.46 15.52
C HIS A 168 -4.63 31.50 15.43
N PRO A 169 -3.89 31.59 14.31
CA PRO A 169 -3.26 32.83 13.92
C PRO A 169 -3.88 33.33 12.60
N GLU A 170 -4.43 34.53 12.66
CA GLU A 170 -4.54 35.39 11.49
C GLU A 170 -3.13 35.72 10.98
N GLY A 171 -2.89 35.66 9.66
CA GLY A 171 -1.72 36.31 9.05
C GLY A 171 -0.92 35.53 8.01
N ASN A 172 -1.43 35.53 6.78
CA ASN A 172 -0.74 35.74 5.49
C ASN A 172 0.39 34.79 4.99
N GLY A 173 0.09 34.09 3.88
CA GLY A 173 1.01 33.91 2.74
C GLY A 173 1.81 32.60 2.62
N GLY A 174 1.44 31.75 1.65
CA GLY A 174 2.33 30.71 1.10
C GLY A 174 1.64 29.36 0.78
N SER A 175 1.11 29.23 -0.44
CA SER A 175 0.34 28.08 -0.92
C SER A 175 1.17 26.79 -1.09
N SER A 176 0.78 25.71 -0.40
CA SER A 176 1.07 24.32 -0.85
C SER A 176 -0.10 23.40 -0.49
N ASN A 177 -0.79 22.91 -1.51
CA ASN A 177 -2.10 22.26 -1.45
C ASN A 177 -1.97 20.77 -1.07
N GLY A 178 -1.93 20.47 0.24
CA GLY A 178 -1.97 19.11 0.78
C GLY A 178 -3.40 18.68 1.10
N HIS A 179 -4.01 17.87 0.22
CA HIS A 179 -5.39 17.40 0.36
C HIS A 179 -5.51 16.34 1.47
N ARG A 180 -5.69 16.78 2.72
CA ARG A 180 -6.31 15.95 3.77
C ARG A 180 -7.82 15.86 3.45
N PRO A 181 -8.44 14.68 3.31
CA PRO A 181 -9.89 14.60 3.25
C PRO A 181 -10.43 15.06 4.60
N THR A 182 -11.09 16.21 4.63
CA THR A 182 -11.88 16.68 5.76
C THR A 182 -13.04 15.72 5.99
N ALA A 183 -13.28 15.28 7.22
CA ALA A 183 -14.41 14.44 7.57
C ALA A 183 -15.72 15.07 7.02
N GLY A 184 -16.49 14.29 6.26
CA GLY A 184 -17.76 14.74 5.66
C GLY A 184 -17.67 15.46 4.31
N ARG A 185 -16.48 15.64 3.70
CA ARG A 185 -16.34 16.18 2.34
C ARG A 185 -15.41 15.34 1.47
N LEU A 186 -15.79 15.17 0.20
CA LEU A 186 -14.99 14.42 -0.77
C LEU A 186 -13.70 15.17 -1.13
N SER A 187 -12.60 14.43 -1.27
CA SER A 187 -11.37 14.97 -1.86
C SER A 187 -11.56 15.21 -3.36
N ALA A 188 -10.81 16.16 -3.93
CA ALA A 188 -10.82 16.41 -5.37
C ALA A 188 -10.47 15.13 -6.18
N GLU A 189 -9.62 14.27 -5.63
CA GLU A 189 -9.30 12.97 -6.20
C GLU A 189 -10.51 12.02 -6.22
N ALA A 190 -11.23 11.90 -5.10
CA ALA A 190 -12.42 11.06 -5.03
C ALA A 190 -13.53 11.57 -5.96
N VAL A 191 -13.67 12.90 -6.10
CA VAL A 191 -14.58 13.52 -7.08
C VAL A 191 -14.19 13.14 -8.52
N ALA A 192 -12.89 13.24 -8.86
CA ALA A 192 -12.40 12.87 -10.19
C ALA A 192 -12.66 11.38 -10.49
N GLN A 193 -12.48 10.51 -9.49
CA GLN A 193 -12.74 9.08 -9.60
C GLN A 193 -14.23 8.80 -9.84
N VAL A 194 -15.15 9.44 -9.10
CA VAL A 194 -16.60 9.31 -9.33
C VAL A 194 -16.96 9.72 -10.76
N ARG A 195 -16.47 10.87 -11.22
CA ARG A 195 -16.71 11.38 -12.58
C ARG A 195 -16.21 10.39 -13.65
N GLN A 196 -15.03 9.82 -13.49
CA GLN A 196 -14.49 8.84 -14.42
C GLN A 196 -15.38 7.61 -14.54
N GLN A 197 -15.90 7.11 -13.43
CA GLN A 197 -16.70 5.88 -13.40
C GLN A 197 -18.06 6.11 -14.05
N LEU A 198 -18.70 7.25 -13.79
CA LEU A 198 -19.94 7.63 -14.45
C LEU A 198 -19.74 7.79 -15.97
N ARG A 199 -18.60 8.37 -16.41
CA ARG A 199 -18.25 8.47 -17.84
C ARG A 199 -18.07 7.11 -18.52
N LEU A 200 -17.57 6.11 -17.81
CA LEU A 200 -17.44 4.74 -18.30
C LEU A 200 -18.77 3.97 -18.29
N GLY A 201 -19.86 4.58 -17.79
CA GLY A 201 -21.15 3.93 -17.62
C GLY A 201 -21.18 2.93 -16.46
N HIS A 202 -20.21 3.00 -15.55
CA HIS A 202 -20.17 2.19 -14.35
C HIS A 202 -21.10 2.77 -13.28
N ARG A 203 -21.53 1.91 -12.37
CA ARG A 203 -22.25 2.31 -11.15
C ARG A 203 -21.23 2.53 -10.03
N VAL A 204 -21.53 3.50 -9.18
CA VAL A 204 -20.75 3.79 -7.98
C VAL A 204 -21.49 3.25 -6.77
N SER A 205 -20.78 2.62 -5.84
CA SER A 205 -21.33 2.12 -4.57
C SER A 205 -20.40 2.48 -3.43
N LEU A 206 -20.95 2.52 -2.22
CA LEU A 206 -20.18 2.70 -1.00
C LEU A 206 -20.22 1.43 -0.14
N GLU A 207 -19.13 1.22 0.60
CA GLU A 207 -19.08 0.29 1.72
C GLU A 207 -18.45 1.00 2.91
N TYR A 208 -18.82 0.58 4.12
CA TYR A 208 -18.34 1.19 5.35
C TYR A 208 -17.99 0.16 6.41
N ALA A 209 -17.11 0.52 7.34
CA ALA A 209 -16.69 -0.33 8.43
C ALA A 209 -16.38 0.51 9.68
N ASP A 210 -16.83 0.06 10.85
CA ASP A 210 -16.29 0.56 12.11
C ASP A 210 -14.81 0.16 12.27
N PRO A 211 -14.03 0.77 13.17
CA PRO A 211 -12.60 0.45 13.34
C PRO A 211 -12.31 -1.02 13.64
N ARG A 212 -13.24 -1.73 14.30
CA ARG A 212 -13.09 -3.15 14.62
C ARG A 212 -13.27 -4.02 13.38
N ARG A 213 -14.31 -3.74 12.59
CA ARG A 213 -14.62 -4.44 11.33
C ARG A 213 -13.56 -4.20 10.27
N PHE A 214 -13.04 -2.96 10.19
CA PHE A 214 -11.95 -2.60 9.30
C PHE A 214 -10.69 -3.45 9.59
N LYS A 215 -10.30 -3.59 10.87
CA LYS A 215 -9.18 -4.46 11.28
C LYS A 215 -9.37 -5.93 10.90
N ALA A 216 -10.63 -6.40 10.87
CA ALA A 216 -10.98 -7.75 10.46
C ALA A 216 -11.20 -7.90 8.93
N GLY A 217 -11.02 -6.84 8.14
CA GLY A 217 -11.29 -6.84 6.70
C GLY A 217 -12.78 -6.99 6.33
N SER A 218 -13.69 -6.78 7.28
CA SER A 218 -15.13 -6.91 7.10
C SER A 218 -15.75 -5.55 6.78
N TRP A 219 -16.54 -5.49 5.71
CA TRP A 219 -17.20 -4.27 5.24
C TRP A 219 -18.71 -4.47 5.15
N GLN A 220 -19.46 -3.41 5.39
CA GLN A 220 -20.91 -3.37 5.23
C GLN A 220 -21.27 -2.59 3.98
N SER A 221 -22.20 -3.11 3.20
CA SER A 221 -22.75 -2.40 2.03
C SER A 221 -23.56 -1.20 2.47
N ALA A 222 -23.29 -0.04 1.87
CA ALA A 222 -24.15 1.13 2.00
C ALA A 222 -25.43 0.96 1.16
N PRO A 223 -26.48 1.78 1.39
CA PRO A 223 -27.62 1.87 0.50
C PRO A 223 -27.21 2.15 -0.95
N THR A 224 -27.97 1.62 -1.92
CA THR A 224 -27.68 1.80 -3.33
C THR A 224 -27.87 3.26 -3.74
N LEU A 225 -26.86 3.85 -4.38
CA LEU A 225 -26.96 5.16 -5.00
C LEU A 225 -27.81 5.03 -6.28
N ALA A 226 -29.03 5.59 -6.25
CA ALA A 226 -29.98 5.46 -7.36
C ALA A 226 -29.71 6.45 -8.51
N ALA A 227 -28.91 7.48 -8.26
CA ALA A 227 -28.63 8.56 -9.19
C ALA A 227 -27.56 8.18 -10.24
N THR A 228 -27.73 8.70 -11.46
CA THR A 228 -26.73 8.59 -12.54
C THR A 228 -26.10 9.93 -12.90
N GLN A 229 -26.67 11.04 -12.41
CA GLN A 229 -26.13 12.38 -12.60
C GLN A 229 -25.01 12.65 -11.58
N GLU A 230 -23.88 13.16 -12.07
CA GLU A 230 -22.67 13.37 -11.25
C GLU A 230 -22.94 14.19 -9.99
N ALA A 231 -23.62 15.34 -10.11
CA ALA A 231 -23.87 16.22 -8.98
C ALA A 231 -24.69 15.54 -7.87
N GLU A 232 -25.67 14.73 -8.24
CA GLU A 232 -26.52 14.01 -7.29
C GLU A 232 -25.78 12.83 -6.63
N VAL A 233 -24.96 12.11 -7.41
CA VAL A 233 -24.09 11.04 -6.87
C VAL A 233 -23.11 11.60 -5.85
N LEU A 234 -22.44 12.72 -6.17
CA LEU A 234 -21.50 13.37 -5.25
C LEU A 234 -22.20 13.82 -3.97
N ALA A 235 -23.37 14.45 -4.08
CA ALA A 235 -24.14 14.91 -2.92
C ALA A 235 -24.56 13.74 -2.00
N GLN A 236 -25.01 12.62 -2.57
CA GLN A 236 -25.37 11.43 -1.78
C GLN A 236 -24.15 10.81 -1.08
N ILE A 237 -22.99 10.80 -1.73
CA ILE A 237 -21.75 10.33 -1.11
C ILE A 237 -21.36 11.25 0.04
N GLU A 238 -21.33 12.57 -0.15
CA GLU A 238 -21.00 13.52 0.92
C GLU A 238 -21.96 13.42 2.11
N GLN A 239 -23.26 13.26 1.85
CA GLN A 239 -24.26 13.03 2.88
C GLN A 239 -23.98 11.73 3.66
N PHE A 240 -23.60 10.66 2.97
CA PHE A 240 -23.24 9.40 3.61
C PHE A 240 -22.00 9.53 4.48
N LEU A 241 -20.96 10.23 3.98
CA LEU A 241 -19.74 10.51 4.72
C LEU A 241 -20.02 11.27 6.02
N ALA A 242 -20.83 12.33 5.93
CA ALA A 242 -21.24 13.15 7.06
C ALA A 242 -22.08 12.38 8.10
N ALA A 243 -22.88 11.41 7.67
CA ALA A 243 -23.67 10.56 8.56
C ALA A 243 -22.83 9.48 9.28
N HIS A 244 -21.62 9.18 8.80
CA HIS A 244 -20.77 8.10 9.33
C HIS A 244 -19.36 8.56 9.74
N PRO A 245 -19.20 9.64 10.52
CA PRO A 245 -17.90 10.25 10.78
C PRO A 245 -16.91 9.33 11.54
N GLY A 246 -17.42 8.34 12.27
CA GLY A 246 -16.63 7.35 13.01
C GLY A 246 -16.29 6.07 12.23
N ASN A 247 -16.63 6.01 10.94
CA ASN A 247 -16.42 4.83 10.11
C ASN A 247 -15.41 5.08 9.00
N TYR A 248 -14.70 4.01 8.65
CA TYR A 248 -14.03 3.92 7.36
C TYR A 248 -15.09 3.81 6.27
N VAL A 249 -14.98 4.60 5.21
CA VAL A 249 -15.87 4.50 4.04
C VAL A 249 -15.02 4.31 2.79
N ARG A 250 -15.38 3.34 1.96
CA ARG A 250 -14.75 3.07 0.67
C ARG A 250 -15.73 3.20 -0.48
N LEU A 251 -15.22 3.77 -1.56
CA LEU A 251 -15.85 3.91 -2.86
C LEU A 251 -15.55 2.69 -3.73
N LEU A 252 -16.56 2.22 -4.45
CA LEU A 252 -16.48 1.09 -5.37
C LEU A 252 -17.01 1.49 -6.75
N GLY A 253 -16.32 1.05 -7.80
CA GLY A 253 -16.83 1.09 -9.18
C GLY A 253 -17.32 -0.28 -9.60
N ILE A 254 -18.52 -0.35 -10.13
CA ILE A 254 -19.17 -1.59 -10.56
C ILE A 254 -19.49 -1.46 -12.05
N ASP A 255 -18.92 -2.34 -12.87
CA ASP A 255 -19.33 -2.46 -14.26
C ASP A 255 -20.65 -3.26 -14.32
N PRO A 256 -21.78 -2.64 -14.72
CA PRO A 256 -23.06 -3.33 -14.77
C PRO A 256 -23.14 -4.41 -15.86
N ARG A 257 -22.28 -4.34 -16.89
CA ARG A 257 -22.24 -5.32 -17.99
C ARG A 257 -21.45 -6.55 -17.59
N ALA A 258 -20.27 -6.36 -17.01
CA ALA A 258 -19.42 -7.46 -16.53
C ALA A 258 -19.87 -8.01 -15.16
N LYS A 259 -20.74 -7.29 -14.43
CA LYS A 259 -21.14 -7.58 -13.04
C LYS A 259 -19.93 -7.72 -12.11
N GLN A 260 -18.90 -6.91 -12.34
CA GLN A 260 -17.61 -6.98 -11.63
C GLN A 260 -17.24 -5.65 -10.99
N ARG A 261 -16.49 -5.73 -9.87
CA ARG A 261 -15.86 -4.58 -9.22
C ARG A 261 -14.63 -4.17 -10.01
N GLN A 262 -14.57 -2.92 -10.44
CA GLN A 262 -13.48 -2.36 -11.24
C GLN A 262 -12.43 -1.65 -10.38
N PHE A 263 -12.84 -1.08 -9.25
CA PHE A 263 -11.90 -0.51 -8.27
C PHE A 263 -12.52 -0.43 -6.88
N GLU A 264 -11.66 -0.28 -5.88
CA GLU A 264 -11.99 0.03 -4.49
C GLU A 264 -11.03 1.10 -3.94
N GLN A 265 -11.55 2.13 -3.28
CA GLN A 265 -10.75 3.23 -2.71
C GLN A 265 -11.34 3.68 -1.38
N VAL A 266 -10.56 3.76 -0.31
CA VAL A 266 -11.01 4.35 0.96
C VAL A 266 -11.05 5.87 0.81
N ILE A 267 -12.22 6.47 1.04
CA ILE A 267 -12.49 7.91 0.88
C ILE A 267 -12.76 8.64 2.21
N GLN A 268 -12.96 7.90 3.31
CA GLN A 268 -13.03 8.45 4.65
C GLN A 268 -12.38 7.49 5.66
N MET A 269 -11.69 8.08 6.63
CA MET A 269 -11.15 7.40 7.80
C MET A 269 -11.69 8.11 9.05
N PRO A 270 -11.98 7.38 10.14
CA PRO A 270 -12.33 7.99 11.41
C PRO A 270 -11.19 8.89 11.89
N GLY A 271 -11.54 10.08 12.36
CA GLY A 271 -10.61 11.06 12.93
C GLY A 271 -10.04 10.65 14.28
#